data_AF-A0A6A5F7K7-F1
#
_entry.id   AF-A0A6A5F7K7-F1
#
_cell.length_a   1.000
_cell.length_b   1.000
_cell.length_c   1.000
_cell.angle_alpha   90.00
_cell.angle_beta   90.00
_cell.angle_gamma   90.00
#
_symmetry.space_group_name_H-M   'P 1'
#
loop_
_entity.id
_entity.type
_entity.pdbx_description
1 polymer ?
#
loop_
_entity_poly.entity_id
_entity_poly.type
_entity_poly.pdbx_seq_one_letter_code
_entity_poly.pdbx_strand_id
1 'polypeptide(L)'
;MSQLMQAMDVLRAIFDKYAGKEGDKDTLTKKELAELLRTELGEPKFSYKFATMSQLMQAMDLLRAIFDKYAGKEGDKDTLTKKELAELLRIEFSGAGPQSKVEMDKFFGMLDNDGDGVVSFEEYVTFVAAITVISTSK
;
A
#
# COMPACT_ATOMS: atom_id res chain seq x y z
N MET A 1 11.07 11.70 -2.93
CA MET A 1 9.95 10.96 -2.30
C MET A 1 9.73 9.73 -3.17
N SER A 2 9.73 8.53 -2.58
CA SER A 2 9.57 7.29 -3.35
C SER A 2 8.13 7.14 -3.87
N GLN A 3 7.94 6.30 -4.89
CA GLN A 3 6.60 6.04 -5.42
C GLN A 3 5.71 5.36 -4.38
N LEU A 4 6.30 4.52 -3.53
CA LEU A 4 5.59 3.89 -2.42
C LEU A 4 5.07 4.90 -1.40
N MET A 5 5.92 5.86 -0.98
CA MET A 5 5.48 6.93 -0.07
C MET A 5 4.38 7.78 -0.69
N GLN A 6 4.48 8.06 -2.00
CA GLN A 6 3.42 8.78 -2.71
C GLN A 6 2.08 8.00 -2.70
N ALA A 7 2.11 6.69 -2.90
CA ALA A 7 0.90 5.85 -2.81
C ALA A 7 0.29 5.89 -1.40
N MET A 8 1.12 5.80 -0.36
CA MET A 8 0.69 5.87 1.04
C MET A 8 0.08 7.23 1.38
N ASP A 9 0.70 8.33 0.94
CA ASP A 9 0.19 9.69 1.16
C ASP A 9 -1.16 9.91 0.46
N VAL A 10 -1.34 9.35 -0.74
CA VAL A 10 -2.63 9.41 -1.45
C VAL A 10 -3.71 8.65 -0.69
N LEU A 11 -3.42 7.44 -0.19
CA LEU A 11 -4.38 6.67 0.61
C LEU A 11 -4.80 7.44 1.87
N ARG A 12 -3.84 8.06 2.57
CA ARG A 12 -4.11 8.88 3.74
C ARG A 12 -4.94 10.12 3.40
N ALA A 13 -4.56 10.84 2.36
CA ALA A 13 -5.28 12.03 1.92
C ALA A 13 -6.73 11.72 1.49
N ILE A 14 -6.96 10.55 0.88
CA ILE A 14 -8.30 10.08 0.56
C ILE A 14 -9.09 9.81 1.84
N PHE A 15 -8.51 9.12 2.82
CA PHE A 15 -9.17 8.91 4.11
C PHE A 15 -9.56 10.25 4.75
N ASP A 16 -8.60 11.18 4.88
CA ASP A 16 -8.80 12.48 5.53
C ASP A 16 -9.78 13.39 4.74
N LYS A 17 -9.92 13.20 3.41
CA LYS A 17 -10.91 13.90 2.56
C LYS A 17 -12.35 13.52 2.89
N TYR A 18 -12.59 12.29 3.34
CA TYR A 18 -13.93 11.78 3.64
C TYR A 18 -14.23 11.72 5.13
N ALA A 19 -13.23 11.56 5.99
CA ALA A 19 -13.39 11.49 7.44
C ALA A 19 -13.69 12.84 8.08
N GLY A 20 -14.46 12.82 9.18
CA GLY A 20 -14.76 14.01 9.98
C GLY A 20 -15.69 15.04 9.32
N LYS A 21 -16.37 14.70 8.22
CA LYS A 21 -17.51 15.48 7.71
C LYS A 21 -18.69 15.36 8.67
N GLU A 22 -18.86 14.18 9.25
CA GLU A 22 -19.75 13.88 10.37
C GLU A 22 -18.98 13.04 11.42
N GLY A 23 -18.98 13.42 12.69
CA GLY A 23 -18.30 12.64 13.74
C GLY A 23 -16.81 12.96 13.91
N ASP A 24 -16.00 11.95 14.20
CA ASP A 24 -14.57 12.11 14.52
C ASP A 24 -13.67 11.97 13.27
N LYS A 25 -12.57 12.74 13.22
CA LYS A 25 -11.68 12.83 12.06
C LYS A 25 -10.81 11.59 11.83
N ASP A 26 -10.69 10.71 12.83
CA ASP A 26 -9.92 9.48 12.75
C ASP A 26 -10.78 8.27 12.35
N THR A 27 -12.06 8.49 12.03
CA THR A 27 -12.99 7.43 11.65
C THR A 27 -13.86 7.81 10.44
N LEU A 28 -14.35 6.80 9.72
CA LEU A 28 -15.39 6.97 8.71
C LEU A 28 -16.72 6.44 9.25
N THR A 29 -17.71 7.31 9.33
CA THR A 29 -19.09 6.89 9.51
C THR A 29 -19.57 6.07 8.30
N LYS A 30 -20.66 5.32 8.47
CA LYS A 30 -21.26 4.54 7.37
C LYS A 30 -21.58 5.42 6.13
N LYS A 31 -21.98 6.67 6.33
CA LYS A 31 -22.28 7.60 5.23
C LYS A 31 -21.01 8.04 4.50
N GLU A 32 -19.96 8.41 5.25
CA GLU A 32 -18.68 8.84 4.67
C GLU A 32 -18.01 7.69 3.91
N LEU A 33 -18.01 6.48 4.47
CA LEU A 33 -17.53 5.28 3.78
C LEU A 33 -18.33 5.02 2.49
N ALA A 34 -19.67 5.13 2.54
CA ALA A 34 -20.49 4.96 1.36
C ALA A 34 -20.20 6.03 0.28
N GLU A 35 -19.92 7.27 0.69
CA GLU A 35 -19.53 8.35 -0.22
C GLU A 35 -18.16 8.09 -0.87
N LEU A 36 -17.17 7.66 -0.07
CA LEU A 36 -15.85 7.26 -0.53
C LEU A 36 -15.96 6.15 -1.55
N LEU A 37 -16.61 5.04 -1.21
CA LEU A 37 -16.76 3.89 -2.12
C LEU A 37 -17.47 4.30 -3.42
N ARG A 38 -18.53 5.11 -3.34
CA ARG A 38 -19.26 5.58 -4.53
C ARG A 38 -18.43 6.50 -5.42
N THR A 39 -17.54 7.31 -4.84
CA THR A 39 -16.79 8.33 -5.59
C THR A 39 -15.48 7.80 -6.12
N GLU A 40 -14.79 7.00 -5.31
CA GLU A 40 -13.45 6.51 -5.61
C GLU A 40 -13.49 5.09 -6.24
N LEU A 41 -14.51 4.28 -5.99
CA LEU A 41 -14.64 2.93 -6.57
C LEU A 41 -15.94 2.73 -7.38
N GLY A 42 -16.78 3.76 -7.50
CA GLY A 42 -18.04 3.66 -8.21
C GLY A 42 -17.86 3.66 -9.73
N GLU A 43 -18.78 2.98 -10.42
CA GLU A 43 -18.84 2.98 -11.88
C GLU A 43 -18.87 4.42 -12.44
N PRO A 44 -18.14 4.70 -13.53
CA PRO A 44 -18.20 6.00 -14.20
C PRO A 44 -19.65 6.30 -14.60
N LYS A 45 -20.25 7.31 -13.98
CA LYS A 45 -21.61 7.73 -14.34
C LYS A 45 -21.57 8.45 -15.68
N PHE A 46 -21.90 7.69 -16.73
CA PHE A 46 -22.09 8.08 -18.12
C PHE A 46 -20.85 8.38 -18.95
N SER A 47 -20.92 7.87 -20.18
CA SER A 47 -19.88 7.73 -21.18
C SER A 47 -19.19 9.03 -21.57
N TYR A 48 -17.88 9.11 -21.35
CA TYR A 48 -16.96 9.62 -22.36
C TYR A 48 -15.63 8.86 -22.25
N LYS A 49 -14.95 8.71 -23.39
CA LYS A 49 -13.77 7.88 -23.67
C LYS A 49 -12.51 8.15 -22.82
N PHE A 50 -12.62 8.87 -21.71
CA PHE A 50 -11.55 9.14 -20.76
C PHE A 50 -12.13 9.24 -19.34
N ALA A 51 -12.63 8.13 -18.79
CA ALA A 51 -12.86 8.08 -17.35
C ALA A 51 -11.49 8.14 -16.68
N THR A 52 -11.16 9.27 -16.04
CA THR A 52 -9.97 9.39 -15.20
C THR A 52 -10.12 8.40 -14.06
N MET A 53 -9.24 7.40 -13.99
CA MET A 53 -9.08 6.52 -12.83
C MET A 53 -9.10 7.35 -11.54
N SER A 54 -9.83 6.90 -10.52
CA SER A 54 -9.87 7.61 -9.24
C SER A 54 -8.49 7.63 -8.58
N GLN A 55 -8.27 8.55 -7.64
CA GLN A 55 -6.99 8.61 -6.92
C GLN A 55 -6.77 7.34 -6.08
N LEU A 56 -7.85 6.75 -5.55
CA LEU A 56 -7.77 5.49 -4.81
C LEU A 56 -7.31 4.34 -5.70
N MET A 57 -7.92 4.19 -6.88
CA MET A 57 -7.54 3.13 -7.81
C MET A 57 -6.11 3.33 -8.31
N GLN A 58 -5.70 4.57 -8.60
CA GLN A 58 -4.31 4.87 -8.96
C GLN A 58 -3.31 4.50 -7.86
N ALA A 59 -3.65 4.75 -6.59
CA ALA A 59 -2.78 4.37 -5.48
C ALA A 59 -2.69 2.85 -5.32
N MET A 60 -3.81 2.14 -5.45
CA MET A 60 -3.85 0.67 -5.41
C MET A 60 -3.05 0.04 -6.57
N ASP A 61 -3.24 0.55 -7.78
CA ASP A 61 -2.48 0.13 -8.96
C ASP A 61 -0.99 0.42 -8.80
N LEU A 62 -0.62 1.54 -8.17
CA LEU A 62 0.78 1.86 -7.90
C LEU A 62 1.41 0.90 -6.89
N LEU A 63 0.70 0.55 -5.81
CA LEU A 63 1.16 -0.47 -4.85
C LEU A 63 1.38 -1.81 -5.56
N ARG A 64 0.45 -2.21 -6.43
CA ARG A 64 0.58 -3.44 -7.22
C ARG A 64 1.75 -3.38 -8.20
N ALA A 65 1.90 -2.27 -8.93
CA ALA A 65 2.98 -2.08 -9.89
C ALA A 65 4.36 -2.09 -9.20
N ILE A 66 4.47 -1.53 -8.00
CA ILE A 66 5.70 -1.60 -7.20
C ILE A 66 5.97 -3.05 -6.79
N PHE A 67 4.97 -3.78 -6.28
CA PHE A 67 5.14 -5.19 -5.95
C PHE A 67 5.61 -6.00 -7.17
N ASP A 68 4.90 -5.90 -8.29
CA ASP A 68 5.19 -6.64 -9.53
C ASP A 68 6.56 -6.26 -10.14
N LYS A 69 7.07 -5.05 -9.87
CA LYS A 69 8.42 -4.61 -10.29
C LYS A 69 9.53 -5.37 -9.56
N TYR A 70 9.29 -5.84 -8.34
CA TYR A 70 10.27 -6.54 -7.52
C TYR A 70 10.04 -8.05 -7.47
N ALA A 71 8.79 -8.49 -7.54
CA ALA A 71 8.41 -9.91 -7.53
C ALA A 71 8.85 -10.63 -8.82
N GLY A 72 9.09 -11.94 -8.71
CA GLY A 72 9.39 -12.79 -9.86
C GLY A 72 10.73 -12.58 -10.54
N LYS A 73 11.64 -11.77 -9.97
CA LYS A 73 13.04 -11.76 -10.39
C LYS A 73 13.72 -13.08 -10.02
N GLU A 74 13.29 -13.68 -8.91
CA GLU A 74 13.71 -14.99 -8.41
C GLU A 74 12.48 -15.73 -7.84
N GLY A 75 12.32 -17.03 -8.15
CA GLY A 75 11.22 -17.82 -7.59
C GLY A 75 9.88 -17.59 -8.29
N ASP A 76 8.80 -17.47 -7.50
CA ASP A 76 7.43 -17.31 -8.02
C ASP A 76 7.11 -15.84 -8.34
N LYS A 77 6.46 -15.61 -9.48
CA LYS A 77 6.15 -14.27 -10.01
C LYS A 77 5.13 -13.48 -9.19
N ASP A 78 4.35 -14.15 -8.36
CA ASP A 78 3.26 -13.55 -7.59
C ASP A 78 3.67 -13.34 -6.12
N THR A 79 4.95 -13.58 -5.79
CA THR A 79 5.50 -13.46 -4.43
C THR A 79 6.84 -12.74 -4.42
N LEU A 80 7.21 -12.18 -3.27
CA LEU A 80 8.54 -11.64 -3.01
C LEU A 80 9.34 -12.65 -2.19
N THR A 81 10.46 -13.09 -2.74
CA THR A 81 11.52 -13.70 -1.94
C THR A 81 12.11 -12.67 -0.98
N LYS A 82 12.80 -13.16 0.05
CA LYS A 82 13.51 -12.31 1.02
C LYS A 82 14.50 -11.32 0.39
N LYS A 83 15.15 -11.73 -0.71
CA LYS A 83 16.12 -10.88 -1.41
C LYS A 83 15.41 -9.76 -2.18
N GLU A 84 14.29 -10.08 -2.84
CA GLU A 84 13.48 -9.09 -3.55
C GLU A 84 12.83 -8.09 -2.59
N LEU A 85 12.33 -8.58 -1.46
CA LEU A 85 11.83 -7.71 -0.38
C LEU A 85 12.93 -6.76 0.13
N ALA A 86 14.15 -7.26 0.35
CA ALA A 86 15.27 -6.43 0.79
C ALA A 86 15.61 -5.33 -0.23
N GLU A 87 15.55 -5.63 -1.53
CA GLU A 87 15.75 -4.66 -2.60
C GLU A 87 14.64 -3.59 -2.62
N LEU A 88 13.37 -4.02 -2.54
CA LEU A 88 12.21 -3.14 -2.47
C LEU A 88 12.34 -2.19 -1.29
N LEU A 89 12.61 -2.71 -0.09
CA LEU A 89 12.73 -1.90 1.12
C LEU A 89 13.87 -0.87 1.02
N ARG A 90 15.01 -1.27 0.45
CA ARG A 90 16.15 -0.35 0.28
C ARG A 90 15.83 0.79 -0.67
N ILE A 91 15.17 0.52 -1.80
CA ILE A 91 14.91 1.52 -2.83
C ILE A 91 13.70 2.38 -2.48
N GLU A 92 12.57 1.74 -2.17
CA GLU A 92 11.29 2.43 -1.99
C GLU A 92 11.17 3.08 -0.60
N PHE A 93 11.96 2.70 0.40
CA PHE A 93 12.02 3.40 1.69
C PHE A 93 13.28 4.27 1.86
N SER A 94 13.92 4.69 0.76
CA SER A 94 15.09 5.59 0.80
C SER A 94 16.21 5.12 1.74
N GLY A 95 16.43 3.81 1.81
CA GLY A 95 17.43 3.20 2.70
C GLY A 95 17.00 3.06 4.17
N ALA A 96 15.76 3.41 4.54
CA ALA A 96 15.22 3.19 5.90
C ALA A 96 14.86 1.72 6.19
N GLY A 97 15.03 0.83 5.21
CA GLY A 97 14.87 -0.62 5.40
C GLY A 97 15.97 -1.25 6.27
N PRO A 98 15.87 -2.57 6.54
CA PRO A 98 16.85 -3.31 7.33
C PRO A 98 18.28 -3.14 6.82
N GLN A 99 19.23 -2.84 7.71
CA GLN A 99 20.65 -2.60 7.35
C GLN A 99 21.54 -3.82 7.61
N SER A 100 21.07 -4.76 8.43
CA SER A 100 21.77 -6.01 8.73
C SER A 100 20.93 -7.24 8.34
N LYS A 101 21.61 -8.37 8.15
CA LYS A 101 20.94 -9.66 7.92
C LYS A 101 19.96 -10.00 9.05
N VAL A 102 20.34 -9.75 10.30
CA VAL A 102 19.49 -10.03 11.47
C VAL A 102 18.23 -9.16 11.48
N GLU A 103 18.35 -7.89 11.14
CA GLU A 103 17.19 -7.00 10.99
C GLU A 103 16.31 -7.46 9.83
N MET A 104 16.90 -7.85 8.70
CA MET A 104 16.17 -8.33 7.54
C MET A 104 15.43 -9.64 7.85
N ASP A 105 16.06 -10.54 8.60
CA ASP A 105 15.46 -11.80 9.04
C ASP A 105 14.25 -11.55 9.94
N LYS A 106 14.37 -10.63 10.90
CA LYS A 106 13.25 -10.23 11.77
C LYS A 106 12.13 -9.57 10.97
N PHE A 107 12.48 -8.67 10.06
CA PHE A 107 11.51 -7.94 9.26
C PHE A 107 10.74 -8.88 8.34
N PHE A 108 11.46 -9.76 7.64
CA PHE A 108 10.86 -10.79 6.81
C PHE A 108 9.88 -11.64 7.61
N GLY A 109 10.28 -12.13 8.79
CA GLY A 109 9.39 -12.92 9.66
C GLY A 109 8.23 -12.14 10.30
N MET A 110 8.20 -10.80 10.20
CA MET A 110 7.02 -10.01 10.55
C MET A 110 6.03 -9.90 9.39
N LEU A 111 6.50 -10.02 8.15
CA LEU A 111 5.68 -9.93 6.94
C LEU A 111 5.15 -11.32 6.54
N ASP A 112 6.02 -12.33 6.52
CA ASP A 112 5.73 -13.75 6.25
C ASP A 112 4.92 -14.34 7.42
N ASN A 113 3.62 -14.09 7.38
CA ASN A 113 2.69 -14.38 8.46
C ASN A 113 2.20 -15.84 8.42
N ASP A 114 2.12 -16.43 7.23
CA ASP A 114 1.78 -17.84 7.08
C ASP A 114 3.02 -18.77 7.17
N GLY A 115 4.23 -18.22 7.09
CA GLY A 115 5.48 -18.94 7.29
C GLY A 115 5.89 -19.79 6.08
N ASP A 116 5.40 -19.46 4.88
CA ASP A 116 5.73 -20.19 3.65
C ASP A 116 7.12 -19.84 3.09
N GLY A 117 7.78 -18.82 3.67
CA GLY A 117 9.13 -18.40 3.31
C GLY A 117 9.20 -17.46 2.11
N VAL A 118 8.06 -16.96 1.64
CA VAL A 118 7.94 -15.85 0.68
C VAL A 118 7.01 -14.78 1.28
N VAL A 119 6.79 -13.68 0.54
CA VAL A 119 5.84 -12.63 0.94
C VAL A 119 4.86 -12.42 -0.20
N SER A 120 3.60 -12.74 0.08
CA SER A 120 2.47 -12.51 -0.82
C SER A 120 2.13 -11.03 -0.96
N PHE A 121 1.32 -10.69 -1.97
CA PHE A 121 0.82 -9.31 -2.11
C PHE A 121 -0.02 -8.88 -0.90
N GLU A 122 -0.79 -9.79 -0.29
CA GLU A 122 -1.61 -9.52 0.89
C GLU A 122 -0.76 -9.12 2.10
N GLU A 123 0.32 -9.87 2.36
CA GLU A 123 1.27 -9.58 3.43
C GLU A 123 2.00 -8.25 3.20
N TYR A 124 2.41 -8.01 1.95
CA TYR A 124 3.02 -6.74 1.54
C TYR A 124 2.10 -5.54 1.79
N VAL A 125 0.84 -5.56 1.35
CA VAL A 125 -0.07 -4.40 1.53
C VAL A 125 -0.46 -4.19 2.99
N THR A 126 -0.63 -5.27 3.76
CA THR A 126 -0.89 -5.20 5.20
C THR A 126 0.24 -4.46 5.91
N PHE A 127 1.48 -4.80 5.56
CA PHE A 127 2.66 -4.16 6.09
C PHE A 127 2.79 -2.68 5.67
N VAL A 128 2.56 -2.35 4.38
CA VAL A 128 2.55 -0.96 3.91
C VAL A 128 1.50 -0.12 4.64
N ALA A 129 0.31 -0.69 4.88
CA ALA A 129 -0.73 -0.03 5.67
C ALA A 129 -0.26 0.22 7.11
N ALA A 130 0.39 -0.76 7.76
CA ALA A 130 0.91 -0.60 9.11
C ALA A 130 1.96 0.53 9.21
N ILE A 131 2.90 0.61 8.26
CA ILE A 131 3.88 1.72 8.23
C ILE A 131 3.20 3.07 8.00
N THR A 132 2.17 3.11 7.14
CA THR A 132 1.42 4.36 6.87
C THR A 132 0.84 4.93 8.15
N VAL A 133 0.26 4.08 9.00
CA VAL A 133 -0.27 4.48 10.32
C VAL A 133 0.84 4.99 11.26
N ILE A 134 1.98 4.30 11.30
CA ILE A 134 3.11 4.67 12.18
C ILE A 134 3.77 5.98 11.71
N SER A 135 3.90 6.19 10.41
CA SER A 135 4.63 7.32 9.83
C SER A 135 3.85 8.63 9.85
N THR A 136 2.51 8.55 9.89
CA THR A 136 1.61 9.71 9.91
C THR A 136 1.30 10.21 11.33
N SER A 137 1.75 9.50 12.37
CA SER A 137 1.58 9.89 13.79
C SER A 137 2.66 10.86 14.30
N LYS A 138 3.25 11.70 13.43
CA LYS A 138 4.26 12.71 13.78
C LYS A 138 3.77 14.12 13.51
#